data_AF-A0A1E5HZT4-F1
#
_entry.id   AF-A0A1E5HZT4-F1
#
_cell.length_a   1.000
_cell.length_b   1.000
_cell.length_c   1.000
_cell.angle_alpha   90.00
_cell.angle_beta   90.00
_cell.angle_gamma   90.00
#
_symmetry.space_group_name_H-M   'P 1'
#
loop_
_entity.id
_entity.type
_entity.pdbx_description
1 polymer ?
#
loop_
_entity_poly.entity_id
_entity_poly.type
_entity_poly.pdbx_seq_one_letter_code
_entity_poly.pdbx_strand_id
1 'polypeptide(L)'
;MEKRHLKKVIVLLTLIIILNTIFIPFIMPSAAEVKASSIEKEDIYTGLGIMFLMVVLGSGNDNKQAAAQDNFYGYKSFSADEMEILASIINAEARGESYEGKVAVGAVIINRVYHPSFPNSIEGVVYQSGQFTPVENGMINLSPSSDAFKAAYDAAGGMDPSQGSLYFYNPKKSRNPDFFAGRTKMVTIDNHVFLK
;
A
#
# COMPACT_ATOMS: atom_id res chain seq x y z
N MET A 1 -23.80 -46.52 -23.91
CA MET A 1 -24.07 -45.79 -22.66
C MET A 1 -25.53 -46.00 -22.28
N GLU A 2 -25.80 -46.64 -21.13
CA GLU A 2 -27.14 -47.11 -20.78
C GLU A 2 -28.09 -45.94 -20.47
N LYS A 3 -29.33 -45.98 -20.99
CA LYS A 3 -30.32 -44.88 -20.87
C LYS A 3 -30.60 -44.44 -19.43
N ARG A 4 -30.37 -45.32 -18.45
CA ARG A 4 -30.47 -45.00 -17.00
C ARG A 4 -29.35 -44.08 -16.52
N HIS A 5 -28.14 -44.25 -17.06
CA HIS A 5 -26.98 -43.46 -16.68
C HIS A 5 -27.08 -42.03 -17.24
N LEU A 6 -27.58 -41.88 -18.46
CA LEU A 6 -27.80 -40.58 -19.08
C LEU A 6 -28.85 -39.75 -18.34
N LYS A 7 -29.96 -40.38 -17.89
CA LYS A 7 -30.99 -39.70 -17.10
C LYS A 7 -30.46 -39.20 -15.76
N LYS A 8 -29.60 -39.97 -15.07
CA LYS A 8 -28.97 -39.55 -13.80
C LYS A 8 -28.03 -38.37 -13.98
N VAL A 9 -27.25 -38.34 -15.06
CA VAL A 9 -26.34 -37.23 -15.37
C VAL A 9 -27.12 -35.94 -15.68
N ILE A 10 -28.19 -36.04 -16.47
CA ILE A 10 -29.04 -34.88 -16.79
C ILE A 10 -29.69 -34.32 -15.52
N VAL A 11 -30.25 -35.17 -14.66
CA VAL A 11 -30.87 -34.74 -13.39
C VAL A 11 -29.83 -34.04 -12.49
N LEU A 12 -28.62 -34.58 -12.38
CA LEU A 12 -27.55 -33.99 -11.58
C LEU A 12 -27.12 -32.61 -12.12
N LEU A 13 -26.96 -32.48 -13.44
CA LEU A 13 -26.61 -31.21 -14.08
C LEU A 13 -27.71 -30.16 -13.90
N THR A 14 -28.98 -30.55 -14.06
CA THR A 14 -30.09 -29.62 -13.83
C THR A 14 -30.18 -29.17 -12.37
N LEU A 15 -29.86 -30.04 -11.41
CA LEU A 15 -29.83 -29.69 -9.99
C LEU A 15 -28.72 -28.68 -9.68
N ILE A 16 -27.54 -28.85 -10.28
CA ILE A 16 -26.40 -27.93 -10.13
C ILE A 16 -26.72 -26.54 -10.71
N ILE A 17 -27.36 -26.49 -11.88
CA ILE A 17 -27.73 -25.21 -12.52
C ILE A 17 -28.78 -24.47 -11.68
N ILE A 18 -29.82 -25.17 -11.21
CA ILE A 18 -30.86 -24.58 -10.35
C ILE A 18 -30.26 -24.05 -9.05
N LEU A 19 -29.36 -24.81 -8.41
CA LEU A 19 -28.69 -24.40 -7.18
C LEU A 19 -27.88 -23.11 -7.38
N ASN A 20 -27.14 -23.00 -8.49
CA ASN A 20 -26.39 -21.78 -8.82
C ASN A 20 -27.30 -20.59 -9.10
N THR A 21 -28.37 -20.76 -9.88
CA THR A 21 -29.26 -19.63 -10.22
C THR A 21 -30.00 -19.04 -9.02
N ILE A 22 -30.28 -19.82 -7.99
CA ILE A 22 -31.00 -19.36 -6.79
C ILE A 22 -30.05 -18.73 -5.77
N PHE A 23 -28.79 -19.20 -5.66
CA PHE A 23 -27.84 -18.67 -4.69
C PHE A 23 -27.07 -17.43 -5.16
N ILE A 24 -26.81 -17.28 -6.46
CA ILE A 24 -26.08 -16.11 -7.01
C ILE A 24 -26.70 -14.76 -6.61
N PRO A 25 -28.04 -14.54 -6.67
CA PRO A 25 -28.63 -13.26 -6.28
C PRO A 25 -28.65 -13.00 -4.76
N PHE A 26 -28.34 -14.00 -3.92
CA PHE A 26 -28.18 -13.82 -2.48
C PHE A 26 -26.73 -13.44 -2.09
N ILE A 27 -25.76 -13.70 -2.97
CA ILE A 27 -24.34 -13.39 -2.77
C ILE A 27 -23.97 -12.02 -3.36
N MET A 28 -24.77 -11.47 -4.29
CA MET A 28 -24.58 -10.13 -4.82
C MET A 28 -25.83 -9.28 -4.63
N PRO A 29 -25.88 -8.38 -3.62
CA PRO A 29 -26.87 -7.32 -3.62
C PRO A 29 -26.59 -6.37 -4.80
N SER A 30 -27.67 -5.92 -5.46
CA SER A 30 -27.63 -4.94 -6.54
C SER A 30 -26.80 -3.73 -6.14
N ALA A 31 -25.91 -3.29 -7.04
CA ALA A 31 -25.05 -2.13 -6.88
C ALA A 31 -25.87 -0.85 -6.61
N ALA A 32 -26.07 -0.55 -5.34
CA ALA A 32 -26.55 0.74 -4.88
C ALA A 32 -25.68 1.14 -3.67
N GLU A 33 -24.90 2.20 -3.89
CA GLU A 33 -24.22 3.04 -2.91
C GLU A 33 -22.99 2.46 -2.18
N VAL A 34 -21.86 2.45 -2.87
CA VAL A 34 -20.54 2.39 -2.22
C VAL A 34 -20.26 3.74 -1.55
N LYS A 35 -20.22 3.76 -0.20
CA LYS A 35 -19.72 4.88 0.60
C LYS A 35 -18.72 4.36 1.64
N ALA A 36 -17.47 4.83 1.53
CA ALA A 36 -16.32 4.71 2.45
C ALA A 36 -16.17 3.37 3.22
N SER A 37 -15.24 2.54 2.75
CA SER A 37 -15.00 1.14 3.12
C SER A 37 -14.60 0.90 4.59
N SER A 38 -15.50 0.36 5.40
CA SER A 38 -15.12 -0.55 6.47
C SER A 38 -14.76 -1.91 5.85
N ILE A 39 -13.59 -2.45 6.16
CA ILE A 39 -13.17 -3.78 5.67
C ILE A 39 -14.19 -4.81 6.18
N GLU A 40 -14.97 -5.38 5.26
CA GLU A 40 -15.95 -6.41 5.61
C GLU A 40 -15.27 -7.77 5.73
N LYS A 41 -15.87 -8.72 6.46
CA LYS A 41 -15.27 -10.05 6.68
C LYS A 41 -15.03 -10.78 5.35
N GLU A 42 -15.85 -10.46 4.37
CA GLU A 42 -15.87 -10.92 3.00
C GLU A 42 -14.60 -10.50 2.24
N ASP A 43 -14.09 -9.28 2.46
CA ASP A 43 -12.81 -8.81 1.89
C ASP A 43 -11.63 -9.56 2.51
N ILE A 44 -11.71 -9.87 3.82
CA ILE A 44 -10.71 -10.65 4.54
C ILE A 44 -10.67 -12.09 4.03
N TYR A 45 -11.82 -12.74 3.85
CA TYR A 45 -11.88 -14.12 3.33
C TYR A 45 -11.46 -14.20 1.86
N THR A 46 -11.78 -13.20 1.05
CA THR A 46 -11.33 -13.13 -0.35
C THR A 46 -9.81 -12.94 -0.41
N GLY A 47 -9.26 -12.04 0.41
CA GLY A 47 -7.82 -11.84 0.54
C GLY A 47 -7.09 -13.10 1.04
N LEU A 48 -7.58 -13.74 2.11
CA LEU A 48 -7.00 -14.99 2.63
C LEU A 48 -7.11 -16.12 1.61
N GLY A 49 -8.24 -16.21 0.90
CA GLY A 49 -8.50 -17.23 -0.11
C GLY A 49 -7.55 -17.11 -1.30
N ILE A 50 -7.30 -15.89 -1.78
CA ILE A 50 -6.32 -15.61 -2.83
C ILE A 50 -4.90 -15.95 -2.33
N MET A 51 -4.56 -15.58 -1.10
CA MET A 51 -3.24 -15.86 -0.52
C MET A 51 -3.01 -17.37 -0.37
N PHE A 52 -3.99 -18.11 0.17
CA PHE A 52 -3.93 -19.56 0.27
C PHE A 52 -3.85 -20.23 -1.10
N LEU A 53 -4.60 -19.74 -2.10
CA LEU A 53 -4.52 -20.23 -3.47
C LEU A 53 -3.14 -20.01 -4.08
N MET A 54 -2.51 -18.85 -3.86
CA MET A 54 -1.15 -18.58 -4.33
C MET A 54 -0.11 -19.49 -3.66
N VAL A 55 -0.24 -19.77 -2.36
CA VAL A 55 0.66 -20.70 -1.65
C VAL A 55 0.51 -22.12 -2.18
N VAL A 56 -0.73 -22.58 -2.37
CA VAL A 56 -1.02 -23.94 -2.88
C VAL A 56 -0.53 -24.11 -4.32
N LEU A 57 -0.67 -23.09 -5.16
CA LEU A 57 -0.17 -23.13 -6.54
C LEU A 57 1.34 -22.91 -6.65
N GLY A 58 1.95 -22.20 -5.69
CA GLY A 58 3.39 -21.90 -5.66
C GLY A 58 4.27 -22.99 -5.04
N SER A 59 3.69 -23.95 -4.31
CA SER A 59 4.44 -24.94 -3.52
C SER A 59 4.98 -26.15 -4.31
N GLY A 60 5.26 -25.99 -5.61
CA GLY A 60 5.55 -27.10 -6.53
C GLY A 60 6.84 -26.98 -7.35
N ASN A 61 7.89 -26.30 -6.87
CA ASN A 61 9.18 -26.28 -7.57
C ASN A 61 10.37 -26.18 -6.60
N ASP A 62 10.76 -27.31 -6.03
CA ASP A 62 12.05 -27.48 -5.35
C ASP A 62 13.16 -27.59 -6.41
N ASN A 63 13.58 -26.46 -6.98
CA ASN A 63 14.82 -26.38 -7.74
C ASN A 63 15.67 -25.23 -7.21
N LYS A 64 16.77 -25.59 -6.54
CA LYS A 64 17.87 -24.67 -6.23
C LYS A 64 18.41 -24.11 -7.55
N GLN A 65 18.03 -22.88 -7.89
CA GLN A 65 18.73 -22.06 -8.88
C GLN A 65 18.92 -20.66 -8.33
N ALA A 66 20.12 -20.15 -8.58
CA ALA A 66 20.69 -18.91 -8.11
C ALA A 66 19.79 -17.69 -8.35
N ALA A 67 19.84 -16.76 -7.41
CA ALA A 67 19.55 -15.32 -7.51
C ALA A 67 19.12 -14.84 -8.91
N ALA A 68 17.85 -15.02 -9.23
CA ALA A 68 17.14 -14.25 -10.22
C ALA A 68 16.03 -13.53 -9.47
N GLN A 69 16.20 -12.23 -9.34
CA GLN A 69 15.27 -11.30 -8.70
C GLN A 69 13.97 -11.31 -9.50
N ASP A 70 13.04 -12.17 -9.07
CA ASP A 70 11.76 -12.38 -9.73
C ASP A 70 10.89 -11.14 -9.50
N ASN A 71 10.82 -10.30 -10.53
CA ASN A 71 9.98 -9.11 -10.58
C ASN A 71 8.53 -9.52 -10.80
N PHE A 72 7.96 -10.25 -9.85
CA PHE A 72 6.57 -10.68 -9.90
C PHE A 72 5.69 -9.59 -9.29
N TYR A 73 5.30 -8.64 -10.16
CA TYR A 73 4.65 -7.35 -9.87
C TYR A 73 5.54 -6.37 -9.12
N GLY A 74 5.82 -5.21 -9.75
CA GLY A 74 6.80 -4.19 -9.35
C GLY A 74 6.55 -3.44 -8.03
N TYR A 75 6.01 -4.10 -7.01
CA TYR A 75 6.02 -3.63 -5.65
C TYR A 75 7.31 -4.10 -4.97
N LYS A 76 8.21 -3.15 -4.72
CA LYS A 76 9.36 -3.40 -3.86
C LYS A 76 8.85 -3.78 -2.47
N SER A 77 9.15 -4.99 -2.01
CA SER A 77 8.91 -5.39 -0.63
C SER A 77 9.93 -4.70 0.27
N PHE A 78 9.46 -3.96 1.27
CA PHE A 78 10.30 -3.32 2.28
C PHE A 78 10.49 -4.25 3.48
N SER A 79 11.67 -4.22 4.11
CA SER A 79 11.91 -5.00 5.34
C SER A 79 11.13 -4.44 6.52
N ALA A 80 10.96 -5.23 7.59
CA ALA A 80 10.35 -4.74 8.83
C ALA A 80 11.09 -3.50 9.39
N ASP A 81 12.42 -3.52 9.32
CA ASP A 81 13.27 -2.41 9.75
C ASP A 81 13.05 -1.15 8.88
N GLU A 82 12.95 -1.31 7.55
CA GLU A 82 12.61 -0.20 6.65
C GLU A 82 11.21 0.37 6.94
N MET A 83 10.24 -0.49 7.28
CA MET A 83 8.89 -0.06 7.66
C MET A 83 8.87 0.67 9.00
N GLU A 84 9.69 0.26 9.97
CA GLU A 84 9.84 0.97 11.23
C GLU A 84 10.49 2.35 11.01
N ILE A 85 11.55 2.43 10.20
CA ILE A 85 12.17 3.69 9.79
C ILE A 85 11.14 4.62 9.13
N LEU A 86 10.34 4.10 8.19
CA LEU A 86 9.29 4.86 7.50
C LEU A 86 8.24 5.39 8.48
N ALA A 87 7.78 4.55 9.41
CA ALA A 87 6.83 4.95 10.43
C ALA A 87 7.42 6.01 11.37
N SER A 88 8.68 5.87 11.79
CA SER A 88 9.38 6.84 12.65
C SER A 88 9.47 8.21 11.99
N ILE A 89 9.84 8.26 10.71
CA ILE A 89 9.96 9.54 10.01
C ILE A 89 8.59 10.18 9.74
N ILE A 90 7.57 9.41 9.37
CA ILE A 90 6.19 9.91 9.23
C ILE A 90 5.72 10.49 10.56
N ASN A 91 5.95 9.78 11.66
CA ASN A 91 5.56 10.21 12.99
C ASN A 91 6.24 11.54 13.38
N ALA A 92 7.48 11.76 12.94
CA ALA A 92 8.23 12.94 13.29
C ALA A 92 7.88 14.16 12.39
N GLU A 93 7.70 13.96 11.09
CA GLU A 93 7.39 15.03 10.13
C GLU A 93 5.92 15.45 10.12
N ALA A 94 5.01 14.49 10.33
CA ALA A 94 3.57 14.69 10.26
C ALA A 94 2.87 14.54 11.62
N ARG A 95 3.58 14.76 12.74
CA ARG A 95 2.98 14.72 14.08
C ARG A 95 1.88 15.79 14.21
N GLY A 96 0.66 15.36 14.51
CA GLY A 96 -0.49 16.25 14.68
C GLY A 96 -1.19 16.64 13.38
N GLU A 97 -0.69 16.17 12.23
CA GLU A 97 -1.41 16.27 10.95
C GLU A 97 -2.46 15.15 10.85
N SER A 98 -3.38 15.27 9.87
CA SER A 98 -4.40 14.26 9.58
C SER A 98 -3.78 12.93 9.14
N TYR A 99 -4.58 11.86 9.13
CA TYR A 99 -4.12 10.57 8.60
C TYR A 99 -3.68 10.69 7.13
N GLU A 100 -4.45 11.41 6.32
CA GLU A 100 -4.13 11.68 4.91
C GLU A 100 -2.78 12.41 4.78
N GLY A 101 -2.53 13.41 5.64
CA GLY A 101 -1.24 14.11 5.70
C GLY A 101 -0.06 13.20 6.05
N LYS A 102 -0.25 12.27 7.00
CA LYS A 102 0.76 11.25 7.35
C LYS A 102 1.05 10.31 6.17
N VAL A 103 0.01 9.82 5.49
CA VAL A 103 0.17 8.98 4.30
C VAL A 103 0.88 9.74 3.19
N ALA A 104 0.55 11.02 2.97
CA ALA A 104 1.18 11.85 1.94
C ALA A 104 2.69 12.04 2.19
N VAL A 105 3.13 12.23 3.44
CA VAL A 105 4.57 12.27 3.77
C VAL A 105 5.24 10.93 3.49
N GLY A 106 4.62 9.82 3.88
CA GLY A 106 5.11 8.48 3.57
C GLY A 106 5.24 8.25 2.07
N ALA A 107 4.24 8.66 1.30
CA ALA A 107 4.21 8.51 -0.15
C ALA A 107 5.34 9.27 -0.84
N VAL A 108 5.71 10.47 -0.37
CA VAL A 108 6.89 11.19 -0.90
C VAL A 108 8.17 10.38 -0.72
N ILE A 109 8.36 9.72 0.43
CA ILE A 109 9.54 8.87 0.68
C ILE A 109 9.54 7.68 -0.28
N ILE A 110 8.39 7.00 -0.43
CA ILE A 110 8.24 5.90 -1.37
C ILE A 110 8.50 6.35 -2.82
N ASN A 111 7.97 7.51 -3.23
CA ASN A 111 8.20 8.10 -4.54
C ASN A 111 9.68 8.36 -4.79
N ARG A 112 10.42 8.84 -3.78
CA ARG A 112 11.88 8.99 -3.87
C ARG A 112 12.58 7.65 -4.04
N VAL A 113 12.20 6.62 -3.28
CA VAL A 113 12.79 5.27 -3.44
C VAL A 113 12.67 4.75 -4.87
N TYR A 114 11.55 5.04 -5.55
CA TYR A 114 11.33 4.65 -6.94
C TYR A 114 11.89 5.63 -7.98
N HIS A 115 12.35 6.82 -7.58
CA HIS A 115 12.81 7.85 -8.49
C HIS A 115 14.33 7.76 -8.71
N PRO A 116 14.82 7.75 -9.97
CA PRO A 116 16.23 7.47 -10.28
C PRO A 116 17.23 8.49 -9.74
N SER A 117 16.77 9.70 -9.36
CA SER A 117 17.61 10.74 -8.76
C SER A 117 17.81 10.59 -7.25
N PHE A 118 17.25 9.56 -6.61
CA PHE A 118 17.34 9.34 -5.17
C PHE A 118 17.87 7.92 -4.87
N PRO A 119 18.32 7.67 -3.64
CA PRO A 119 18.65 6.33 -3.18
C PRO A 119 17.46 5.39 -3.32
N ASN A 120 17.75 4.11 -3.60
CA ASN A 120 16.74 3.09 -3.87
C ASN A 120 16.32 2.32 -2.62
N SER A 121 16.49 2.87 -1.41
CA SER A 121 16.03 2.29 -0.13
C SER A 121 15.43 3.35 0.79
N ILE A 122 14.52 2.94 1.68
CA ILE A 122 13.89 3.87 2.63
C ILE A 122 14.96 4.49 3.52
N GLU A 123 15.86 3.65 4.04
CA GLU A 123 17.02 4.09 4.82
C GLU A 123 17.85 5.11 4.03
N GLY A 124 18.20 4.79 2.78
CA GLY A 124 18.99 5.68 1.93
C GLY A 124 18.34 7.03 1.71
N VAL A 125 17.02 7.09 1.51
CA VAL A 125 16.25 8.32 1.34
C VAL A 125 16.16 9.11 2.65
N VAL A 126 15.87 8.44 3.77
CA VAL A 126 15.65 9.08 5.08
C VAL A 126 16.95 9.64 5.66
N TYR A 127 18.07 8.94 5.51
CA TYR A 127 19.36 9.37 6.04
C TYR A 127 20.15 10.29 5.09
N GLN A 128 19.56 10.77 3.99
CA GLN A 128 20.18 11.83 3.20
C GLN A 128 20.37 13.09 4.04
N SER A 129 21.60 13.58 4.13
CA SER A 129 21.95 14.76 4.93
C SER A 129 21.07 15.97 4.57
N GLY A 130 20.50 16.61 5.60
CA GLY A 130 19.67 17.81 5.46
C GLY A 130 18.28 17.60 4.86
N GLN A 131 17.83 16.36 4.59
CA GLN A 131 16.46 16.10 4.10
C GLN A 131 15.42 15.95 5.21
N PHE A 132 15.83 15.44 6.38
CA PHE A 132 14.91 15.12 7.48
C PHE A 132 15.48 15.53 8.84
N THR A 133 14.95 16.62 9.40
CA THR A 133 15.32 17.21 10.71
C THR A 133 15.29 16.23 11.91
N PRO A 134 14.39 15.23 11.97
CA PRO A 134 14.31 14.26 13.07
C PRO A 134 15.48 13.26 13.14
N VAL A 135 16.17 13.03 12.02
CA VAL A 135 17.35 12.17 11.94
C VAL A 135 18.51 12.79 12.72
N GLU A 136 18.74 14.09 12.54
CA GLU A 136 19.82 14.84 13.20
C GLU A 136 19.63 14.97 14.72
N ASN A 137 18.38 14.87 15.20
CA ASN A 137 18.03 15.00 16.62
C ASN A 137 17.78 13.66 17.33
N GLY A 138 18.02 12.52 16.67
CA GLY A 138 17.84 11.19 17.25
C GLY A 138 16.39 10.79 17.53
N MET A 139 15.41 11.58 17.06
CA MET A 139 13.98 11.30 17.28
C MET A 139 13.47 10.10 16.48
N ILE A 140 14.25 9.63 15.50
CA ILE A 140 13.96 8.39 14.77
C ILE A 140 13.98 7.14 15.68
N ASN A 141 14.60 7.24 16.87
CA ASN A 141 14.65 6.18 17.88
C ASN A 141 13.41 6.15 18.80
N LEU A 142 12.45 7.06 18.62
CA LEU A 142 11.19 7.01 19.36
C LEU A 142 10.23 6.04 18.67
N SER A 143 9.61 5.16 19.44
CA SER A 143 8.59 4.25 18.91
C SER A 143 7.48 5.04 18.19
N PRO A 144 7.21 4.75 16.89
CA PRO A 144 6.19 5.44 16.13
C PRO A 144 4.80 5.25 16.74
N SER A 145 3.91 6.23 16.52
CA SER A 145 2.49 6.03 16.84
C SER A 145 1.87 4.95 15.96
N SER A 146 0.80 4.29 16.45
CA SER A 146 0.06 3.29 15.68
C SER A 146 -0.48 3.85 14.36
N ASP A 147 -0.91 5.11 14.35
CA ASP A 147 -1.33 5.81 13.13
C ASP A 147 -0.18 5.99 12.13
N ALA A 148 1.04 6.27 12.60
CA ALA A 148 2.19 6.42 11.72
C ALA A 148 2.61 5.08 11.09
N PHE A 149 2.52 3.99 11.85
CA PHE A 149 2.70 2.64 11.29
C PHE A 149 1.66 2.32 10.21
N LYS A 150 0.37 2.56 10.47
CA LYS A 150 -0.67 2.35 9.48
C LYS A 150 -0.43 3.18 8.22
N ALA A 151 -0.10 4.47 8.38
CA ALA A 151 0.22 5.35 7.26
C ALA A 151 1.44 4.88 6.46
N ALA A 152 2.46 4.33 7.14
CA ALA A 152 3.63 3.74 6.47
C ALA A 152 3.23 2.55 5.59
N TYR A 153 2.40 1.63 6.11
CA TYR A 153 1.90 0.49 5.33
C TYR A 153 1.03 0.92 4.15
N ASP A 154 0.13 1.89 4.34
CA ASP A 154 -0.73 2.38 3.25
C ASP A 154 0.10 3.06 2.15
N ALA A 155 1.09 3.88 2.53
CA ALA A 155 2.00 4.50 1.57
C ALA A 155 2.84 3.46 0.82
N ALA A 156 3.41 2.49 1.53
CA ALA A 156 4.17 1.39 0.93
C ALA A 156 3.30 0.50 0.02
N GLY A 157 2.02 0.36 0.34
CA GLY A 157 0.99 -0.29 -0.48
C GLY A 157 0.57 0.51 -1.72
N GLY A 158 1.06 1.75 -1.87
CA GLY A 158 0.86 2.59 -3.06
C GLY A 158 -0.22 3.66 -2.90
N MET A 159 -0.75 3.89 -1.71
CA MET A 159 -1.62 5.04 -1.47
C MET A 159 -0.78 6.32 -1.51
N ASP A 160 -1.08 7.23 -2.46
CA ASP A 160 -0.34 8.48 -2.62
C ASP A 160 -1.26 9.72 -2.74
N PRO A 161 -1.72 10.28 -1.60
CA PRO A 161 -2.45 11.55 -1.58
C PRO A 161 -1.59 12.75 -2.03
N SER A 162 -0.25 12.61 -2.03
CA SER A 162 0.67 13.68 -2.45
C SER A 162 0.73 13.89 -3.98
N GLN A 163 0.09 13.00 -4.74
CA GLN A 163 -0.01 13.05 -6.21
C GLN A 163 1.36 12.92 -6.91
N GLY A 164 2.19 11.97 -6.48
CA GLY A 164 3.50 11.73 -7.08
C GLY A 164 4.53 12.80 -6.72
N SER A 165 4.34 13.48 -5.59
CA SER A 165 5.28 14.50 -5.12
C SER A 165 6.60 13.89 -4.67
N LEU A 166 7.67 14.65 -4.85
CA LEU A 166 9.03 14.29 -4.45
C LEU A 166 9.54 15.17 -3.31
N TYR A 167 8.80 16.23 -2.96
CA TYR A 167 9.16 17.17 -1.91
C TYR A 167 7.92 17.63 -1.17
N PHE A 168 8.10 17.99 0.10
CA PHE A 168 7.10 18.71 0.87
C PHE A 168 7.77 19.72 1.79
N TYR A 169 7.03 20.75 2.19
CA TYR A 169 7.47 21.68 3.22
C TYR A 169 6.28 22.27 3.97
N ASN A 170 6.52 22.70 5.20
CA ASN A 170 5.54 23.47 5.98
C ASN A 170 5.83 24.96 5.82
N PRO A 171 4.98 25.77 5.15
CA PRO A 171 5.23 27.18 4.90
C PRO A 171 5.40 28.03 6.17
N LYS A 172 4.84 27.58 7.31
CA LYS A 172 4.94 28.27 8.60
C LYS A 172 6.26 27.98 9.33
N LYS A 173 6.95 26.89 8.98
CA LYS A 173 8.19 26.44 9.62
C LYS A 173 9.42 26.55 8.71
N SER A 174 9.23 26.60 7.39
CA SER A 174 10.31 26.65 6.42
C SER A 174 11.06 27.97 6.50
N ARG A 175 12.37 27.89 6.76
CA ARG A 175 13.26 29.05 6.85
C ARG A 175 13.80 29.50 5.50
N ASN A 176 13.67 28.66 4.46
CA ASN A 176 14.20 28.92 3.12
C ASN A 176 13.24 28.39 2.04
N PRO A 177 12.13 29.10 1.78
CA PRO A 177 11.16 28.70 0.75
C PRO A 177 11.76 28.74 -0.67
N ASP A 178 12.82 29.53 -0.89
CA ASP A 178 13.47 29.67 -2.21
C ASP A 178 14.13 28.39 -2.69
N PHE A 179 14.47 27.46 -1.79
CA PHE A 179 14.93 26.11 -2.16
C PHE A 179 13.89 25.34 -3.02
N PHE A 180 12.61 25.67 -2.86
CA PHE A 180 11.52 25.08 -3.61
C PHE A 180 11.12 25.91 -4.84
N ALA A 181 11.82 27.01 -5.13
CA ALA A 181 11.53 27.84 -6.29
C ALA A 181 11.71 27.03 -7.59
N GLY A 182 10.73 27.17 -8.50
CA GLY A 182 10.72 26.47 -9.79
C GLY A 182 10.11 25.06 -9.76
N ARG A 183 9.72 24.55 -8.58
CA ARG A 183 9.00 23.26 -8.47
C ARG A 183 7.51 23.44 -8.70
N THR A 184 6.87 22.41 -9.24
CA THR A 184 5.41 22.43 -9.45
C THR A 184 4.70 22.06 -8.16
N LYS A 185 3.80 22.92 -7.68
CA LYS A 185 2.93 22.59 -6.56
C LYS A 185 1.87 21.58 -7.01
N MET A 186 1.82 20.43 -6.35
CA MET A 186 0.85 19.38 -6.64
C MET A 186 -0.41 19.53 -5.78
N VAL A 187 -0.23 19.59 -4.45
CA VAL A 187 -1.34 19.65 -3.50
C VAL A 187 -0.92 20.32 -2.19
N THR A 188 -1.89 20.79 -1.42
CA THR A 188 -1.71 21.18 -0.02
C THR A 188 -2.60 20.30 0.84
N ILE A 189 -2.01 19.61 1.79
CA ILE A 189 -2.71 18.76 2.77
C ILE A 189 -2.26 19.25 4.14
N ASP A 190 -3.22 19.63 4.97
CA ASP A 190 -2.99 20.23 6.28
C ASP A 190 -2.00 21.41 6.22
N ASN A 191 -0.90 21.36 6.99
CA ASN A 191 0.12 22.40 7.01
C ASN A 191 1.23 22.20 5.97
N HIS A 192 1.14 21.18 5.11
CA HIS A 192 2.18 20.83 4.15
C HIS A 192 1.80 21.17 2.71
N VAL A 193 2.77 21.73 1.99
CA VAL A 193 2.70 21.91 0.53
C VAL A 193 3.58 20.85 -0.11
N PHE A 194 2.99 20.07 -1.01
CA PHE A 194 3.63 18.98 -1.73
C PHE A 194 3.97 19.40 -3.17
N LEU A 195 5.16 19.02 -3.63
CA LEU A 195 5.79 19.53 -4.84
C LEU A 195 6.48 18.43 -5.65
N LYS A 196 6.63 18.71 -6.95
CA LYS A 196 7.41 17.91 -7.90
C LYS A 196 8.47 18.76 -8.58
#